data_AF-A0A3C0NNJ8-F1
#
_entry.id   AF-A0A3C0NNJ8-F1
#
_cell.length_a   1.000
_cell.length_b   1.000
_cell.length_c   1.000
_cell.angle_alpha   90.00
_cell.angle_beta   90.00
_cell.angle_gamma   90.00
#
_symmetry.space_group_name_H-M   'P 1'
#
loop_
_entity.id
_entity.type
_entity.pdbx_description
1 polymer ?
#
loop_
_entity_poly.entity_id
_entity_poly.type
_entity_poly.pdbx_seq_one_letter_code
_entity_poly.pdbx_strand_id
1 'polypeptide(L)'
;MTYDPAEALKLDNQLCFPLYAAARKVTGLYAPYLKELGLTYTQYIVLLVLWERDGLSLGEIGERLSLDSGTLTPLCKKLETAGLITRRRSEQDERSVRITLT
;
A
#
# COMPACT_ATOMS: atom_id res chain seq x y z
N MET A 1 38.64 -8.29 -18.92
CA MET A 1 37.23 -7.92 -19.15
C MET A 1 37.11 -6.44 -18.81
N THR A 2 37.04 -5.57 -19.79
CA THR A 2 36.91 -4.11 -19.57
C THR A 2 35.46 -3.80 -19.24
N TYR A 3 35.21 -3.21 -18.07
CA TYR A 3 33.91 -2.70 -17.66
C TYR A 3 33.46 -1.60 -18.64
N ASP A 4 32.32 -1.79 -19.30
CA ASP A 4 31.64 -0.75 -20.07
C ASP A 4 30.48 -0.19 -19.23
N PRO A 5 30.60 1.03 -18.70
CA PRO A 5 29.54 1.66 -17.92
C PRO A 5 28.22 1.80 -18.70
N ALA A 6 28.26 1.95 -20.02
CA ALA A 6 27.04 2.15 -20.83
C ALA A 6 26.23 0.85 -20.92
N GLU A 7 26.89 -0.30 -21.05
CA GLU A 7 26.24 -1.61 -21.05
C GLU A 7 25.56 -1.87 -19.70
N ALA A 8 26.23 -1.53 -18.59
CA ALA A 8 25.71 -1.68 -17.25
C ALA A 8 24.49 -0.79 -16.95
N LEU A 9 24.22 0.25 -17.77
CA LEU A 9 23.07 1.15 -17.62
C LEU A 9 21.87 0.79 -18.51
N LYS A 10 21.97 -0.26 -19.35
CA LYS A 10 20.83 -0.74 -20.13
C LYS A 10 19.71 -1.24 -19.23
N LEU A 11 18.46 -0.98 -19.62
CA LEU A 11 17.27 -1.35 -18.87
C LEU A 11 17.20 -2.86 -18.59
N ASP A 12 17.52 -3.68 -19.60
CA ASP A 12 17.51 -5.15 -19.49
C ASP A 12 18.55 -5.68 -18.50
N ASN A 13 19.56 -4.88 -18.18
CA ASN A 13 20.59 -5.19 -17.18
C ASN A 13 20.25 -4.62 -15.78
N GLN A 14 19.14 -3.89 -15.62
CA GLN A 14 18.69 -3.37 -14.34
C GLN A 14 17.71 -4.34 -13.67
N LEU A 15 18.11 -5.00 -12.58
CA LEU A 15 17.23 -5.90 -11.82
C LEU A 15 15.93 -5.23 -11.33
N CYS A 16 15.95 -3.92 -11.08
CA CYS A 16 14.78 -3.17 -10.65
C CYS A 16 13.64 -3.16 -11.68
N PHE A 17 13.96 -3.24 -12.98
CA PHE A 17 12.96 -3.17 -14.04
C PHE A 17 12.08 -4.42 -14.15
N PRO A 18 12.61 -5.67 -14.25
CA PRO A 18 11.76 -6.85 -14.27
C PRO A 18 10.96 -7.00 -12.97
N LEU A 19 11.48 -6.58 -11.82
CA LEU A 19 10.71 -6.55 -10.56
C LEU A 19 9.55 -5.56 -10.63
N TYR A 20 9.78 -4.33 -11.11
CA TYR A 20 8.73 -3.33 -11.34
C TYR A 20 7.68 -3.85 -12.32
N ALA A 21 8.09 -4.43 -13.45
CA ALA A 21 7.19 -4.97 -14.47
C ALA A 21 6.36 -6.14 -13.92
N ALA A 22 6.99 -7.05 -13.17
CA ALA A 22 6.31 -8.16 -12.52
C ALA A 22 5.28 -7.68 -11.49
N ALA A 23 5.66 -6.78 -10.58
CA ALA A 23 4.76 -6.20 -9.59
C ALA A 23 3.57 -5.48 -10.24
N ARG A 24 3.80 -4.70 -11.31
CA ARG A 24 2.72 -4.05 -12.07
C ARG A 24 1.80 -5.09 -12.73
N LYS A 25 2.34 -6.17 -13.27
CA LYS A 25 1.54 -7.24 -13.87
C LYS A 25 0.69 -7.96 -12.83
N VAL A 26 1.26 -8.31 -11.68
CA VAL A 26 0.54 -8.94 -10.56
C VAL A 26 -0.57 -8.04 -10.06
N THR A 27 -0.30 -6.76 -9.75
CA THR A 27 -1.34 -5.82 -9.30
C THR A 27 -2.43 -5.61 -10.35
N GLY A 28 -2.09 -5.61 -11.64
CA GLY A 28 -3.04 -5.57 -12.75
C GLY A 28 -3.99 -6.77 -12.80
N LEU A 29 -3.56 -7.96 -12.37
CA LEU A 29 -4.42 -9.15 -12.30
C LEU A 29 -5.51 -9.04 -11.23
N TYR A 30 -5.30 -8.24 -10.17
CA TYR A 30 -6.31 -7.98 -9.14
C TYR A 30 -7.34 -6.92 -9.57
N ALA A 31 -7.00 -6.06 -10.53
CA ALA A 31 -7.82 -4.91 -10.92
C ALA A 31 -9.28 -5.25 -11.29
N PRO A 32 -9.61 -6.30 -12.08
CA PRO A 32 -11.02 -6.58 -12.41
C PRO A 32 -11.85 -6.92 -11.17
N TYR A 33 -11.31 -7.73 -10.26
CA TYR A 33 -12.00 -8.15 -9.04
C TYR A 33 -12.18 -7.00 -8.05
N LEU A 34 -11.15 -6.17 -7.87
CA LEU A 34 -11.22 -5.05 -6.95
C LEU A 34 -12.10 -3.91 -7.48
N LYS A 35 -12.22 -3.77 -8.80
CA LYS A 35 -13.09 -2.77 -9.43
C LYS A 35 -14.56 -2.97 -9.06
N GLU A 36 -15.02 -4.22 -8.98
CA GLU A 36 -16.39 -4.55 -8.56
C GLU A 36 -16.68 -4.13 -7.12
N LEU A 37 -15.63 -4.09 -6.29
CA LEU A 37 -15.69 -3.67 -4.88
C LEU A 37 -15.41 -2.16 -4.70
N GLY A 38 -15.12 -1.43 -5.76
CA GLY A 38 -14.72 -0.02 -5.68
C GLY A 38 -13.34 0.21 -5.04
N LEU A 39 -12.46 -0.80 -5.09
CA LEU A 39 -11.16 -0.80 -4.42
C LEU A 39 -9.98 -0.72 -5.40
N THR A 40 -8.88 -0.16 -4.93
CA THR A 40 -7.54 -0.33 -5.54
C THR A 40 -6.75 -1.42 -4.82
N TYR A 41 -5.69 -1.93 -5.45
CA TYR A 41 -4.81 -2.92 -4.83
C TYR A 41 -4.23 -2.43 -3.49
N THR A 42 -3.80 -1.17 -3.42
CA THR A 42 -3.23 -0.60 -2.19
C THR A 42 -4.28 -0.46 -1.09
N GLN A 43 -5.53 -0.14 -1.43
CA GLN A 43 -6.63 -0.16 -0.46
C GLN A 43 -6.92 -1.57 0.05
N TYR A 44 -6.90 -2.56 -0.85
CA TYR A 44 -7.11 -3.96 -0.51
C TYR A 44 -6.05 -4.49 0.48
N ILE A 45 -4.77 -4.22 0.27
CA ILE A 45 -3.73 -4.69 1.21
C ILE A 45 -3.78 -3.98 2.57
N VAL A 46 -4.33 -2.76 2.66
CA VAL A 46 -4.66 -2.13 3.95
C VAL A 46 -5.75 -2.92 4.68
N LEU A 47 -6.79 -3.37 3.96
CA LEU A 47 -7.84 -4.22 4.54
C LEU A 47 -7.31 -5.58 4.96
N LEU A 48 -6.40 -6.21 4.19
CA LEU A 48 -5.74 -7.45 4.60
C LEU A 48 -5.03 -7.30 5.95
N VAL A 49 -4.26 -6.21 6.12
CA VAL A 49 -3.56 -5.92 7.38
C VAL A 49 -4.53 -5.76 8.54
N LEU A 50 -5.65 -5.07 8.32
CA LEU A 50 -6.69 -4.87 9.35
C LEU A 50 -7.47 -6.16 9.66
N TRP A 51 -7.72 -7.01 8.66
CA TRP A 51 -8.36 -8.32 8.87
C TRP A 51 -7.48 -9.28 9.67
N GLU A 52 -6.15 -9.19 9.55
CA GLU A 52 -5.22 -9.96 10.39
C GLU A 52 -5.16 -9.42 11.82
N ARG A 53 -5.10 -8.08 11.97
CA ARG A 53 -5.13 -7.40 13.27
C ARG A 53 -5.79 -6.05 13.12
N ASP A 54 -6.97 -5.92 13.72
CA ASP A 54 -7.73 -4.68 13.66
C ASP A 54 -7.23 -3.64 14.68
N GLY A 55 -7.68 -2.39 14.54
CA GLY A 55 -7.39 -1.32 15.49
C GLY A 55 -5.95 -0.83 15.44
N LEU A 56 -5.27 -0.95 14.31
CA LEU A 56 -3.89 -0.49 14.14
C LEU A 56 -3.81 1.03 13.96
N SER A 57 -2.72 1.62 14.40
CA SER A 57 -2.38 2.99 14.04
C SER A 57 -1.94 3.09 12.58
N LEU A 58 -2.06 4.30 12.00
CA LEU A 58 -1.57 4.57 10.64
C LEU A 58 -0.06 4.26 10.49
N GLY A 59 0.72 4.45 11.56
CA GLY A 59 2.14 4.12 11.60
C GLY A 59 2.40 2.62 11.54
N GLU A 60 1.68 1.82 12.33
CA GLU A 60 1.80 0.34 12.31
C GLU A 60 1.41 -0.23 10.93
N ILE A 61 0.37 0.32 10.29
CA ILE A 61 -0.01 -0.07 8.93
C ILE A 61 1.10 0.30 7.93
N GLY A 62 1.68 1.49 8.06
CA GLY A 62 2.79 1.96 7.21
C GLY A 62 4.03 1.10 7.32
N GLU A 63 4.41 0.72 8.54
CA GLU A 63 5.53 -0.19 8.80
C GLU A 63 5.30 -1.55 8.13
N ARG A 64 4.11 -2.16 8.32
CA ARG A 64 3.80 -3.49 7.75
C ARG A 64 3.74 -3.48 6.23
N LEU A 65 3.29 -2.39 5.62
CA LEU A 65 3.14 -2.27 4.16
C LEU A 65 4.33 -1.58 3.48
N SER A 66 5.33 -1.11 4.23
CA SER A 66 6.40 -0.25 3.73
C SER A 66 5.87 0.99 2.99
N LEU A 67 4.84 1.63 3.57
CA LEU A 67 4.20 2.84 3.03
C LEU A 67 4.36 4.02 3.99
N ASP A 68 4.56 5.21 3.42
CA ASP A 68 4.62 6.44 4.18
C ASP A 68 3.23 6.99 4.54
N SER A 69 3.19 7.89 5.53
CA SER A 69 1.96 8.52 6.00
C SER A 69 1.28 9.42 4.96
N GLY A 70 2.04 10.00 4.02
CA GLY A 70 1.53 10.79 2.91
C GLY A 70 0.76 9.94 1.90
N THR A 71 1.15 8.69 1.71
CA THR A 71 0.43 7.69 0.92
C THR A 71 -0.80 7.15 1.67
N LEU A 72 -0.64 6.76 2.94
CA LEU A 72 -1.72 6.12 3.70
C LEU A 72 -2.86 7.07 4.09
N THR A 73 -2.56 8.32 4.42
CA THR A 73 -3.59 9.29 4.84
C THR A 73 -4.73 9.47 3.81
N PRO A 74 -4.46 9.77 2.52
CA PRO A 74 -5.51 9.87 1.53
C PRO A 74 -6.18 8.52 1.20
N LEU A 75 -5.45 7.40 1.27
CA LEU A 75 -6.01 6.06 1.06
C LEU A 75 -7.04 5.70 2.14
N CYS A 76 -6.68 5.87 3.42
CA CYS A 76 -7.58 5.58 4.53
C CYS A 76 -8.78 6.55 4.55
N LYS A 77 -8.62 7.82 4.14
CA LYS A 77 -9.76 8.72 3.95
C LYS A 77 -10.76 8.19 2.91
N LYS A 78 -10.27 7.62 1.81
CA LYS A 78 -11.15 7.03 0.78
C LYS A 78 -11.85 5.77 1.30
N LEU A 79 -11.14 4.91 2.04
CA LEU A 79 -11.73 3.72 2.66
C LEU A 79 -12.80 4.08 3.71
N GLU A 80 -12.56 5.12 4.51
CA GLU A 80 -13.54 5.65 5.46
C GLU A 80 -14.78 6.20 4.74
N THR A 81 -14.57 6.96 3.66
CA THR A 81 -15.68 7.47 2.82
C THR A 81 -16.48 6.33 2.18
N ALA A 82 -15.82 5.22 1.84
CA ALA A 82 -16.47 4.02 1.34
C ALA A 82 -17.16 3.19 2.44
N GLY A 83 -17.07 3.60 3.71
CA GLY A 83 -17.71 2.92 4.84
C GLY A 83 -17.05 1.60 5.21
N LEU A 84 -15.78 1.38 4.87
CA LEU A 84 -15.05 0.14 5.10
C LEU A 84 -14.15 0.17 6.35
N ILE A 85 -13.85 1.36 6.85
CA ILE A 85 -13.06 1.58 8.06
C ILE A 85 -13.58 2.80 8.81
N THR A 86 -13.24 2.92 10.09
CA THR A 86 -13.35 4.17 10.86
C THR A 86 -11.97 4.68 11.25
N ARG A 87 -11.83 6.02 11.35
CA ARG A 87 -10.60 6.68 11.76
C ARG A 87 -10.85 7.47 13.03
N ARG A 88 -10.11 7.17 14.10
CA ARG A 88 -10.21 7.90 15.37
C ARG A 88 -8.84 8.38 15.82
N ARG A 89 -8.75 9.61 16.32
CA ARG A 89 -7.54 10.05 17.03
C ARG A 89 -7.41 9.22 18.30
N SER A 90 -6.20 8.77 18.59
CA SER A 90 -5.92 8.03 19.81
C SER A 90 -5.99 8.97 21.01
N GLU A 91 -6.68 8.54 22.06
CA GLU A 91 -6.73 9.28 23.34
C GLU A 91 -5.40 9.21 24.10
N GLN A 92 -4.60 8.18 23.82
CA GLN A 92 -3.29 7.94 24.47
C GLN A 92 -2.16 8.73 23.78
N ASP A 93 -2.35 9.09 22.51
CA ASP A 93 -1.42 9.90 21.73
C ASP A 93 -2.21 10.64 20.64
N GLU A 94 -2.48 11.92 20.87
CA GLU A 94 -3.29 12.76 19.96
C GLU A 94 -2.68 12.91 18.55
N ARG A 95 -1.41 12.54 18.38
CA ARG A 95 -0.70 12.54 17.09
C ARG A 95 -0.94 11.27 16.30
N SER A 96 -1.48 10.23 16.94
CA SER A 96 -1.73 8.92 16.35
C SER A 96 -3.20 8.78 15.94
N VAL A 97 -3.42 8.25 14.72
CA VAL A 97 -4.75 7.90 14.21
C VAL A 97 -4.88 6.39 14.20
N ARG A 98 -5.83 5.88 14.98
CA ARG A 98 -6.27 4.48 14.99
C ARG A 98 -7.25 4.25 13.85
N ILE A 99 -7.06 3.15 13.15
CA ILE A 99 -7.89 2.66 12.07
C ILE A 99 -8.55 1.37 12.53
N THR A 100 -9.87 1.29 12.42
CA THR A 100 -10.62 0.05 12.68
C THR A 100 -11.47 -0.31 11.47
N LEU A 101 -11.80 -1.57 11.29
CA LEU A 101 -12.89 -1.98 10.39
C LEU A 101 -14.23 -1.42 10.92
N THR A 102 -15.20 -1.27 10.01
CA THR A 102 -16.59 -0.87 10.33
C THR A 102 -17.47 -2.03 10.76
#